data_AF-A0A6I4MXV1-F1
#
_entry.id   AF-A0A6I4MXV1-F1
#
_cell.length_a   1.000
_cell.length_b   1.000
_cell.length_c   1.000
_cell.angle_alpha   90.00
_cell.angle_beta   90.00
_cell.angle_gamma   90.00
#
_symmetry.space_group_name_H-M   'P 1'
#
loop_
_entity.id
_entity.type
_entity.pdbx_description
1 polymer ?
#
loop_
_entity_poly.entity_id
_entity_poly.type
_entity_poly.pdbx_seq_one_letter_code
_entity_poly.pdbx_strand_id
1 'polypeptide(L)'
;MTAGLLGIAGVLLGLFVGRRQVSDQAQVEHGQWLRGQRLQAYLDFLHSWGAAMSAMEDLQEERGAELDLAVENVGEVGLAERMQEVVVARANGPLAEAADAAERATLVATPPLEEQVEDVLQRLMVLSSGLHSRARYESANPEWAAWNRGALEAREARTVFFRQAKADLETVPKPGTSRRRRSR
;
A
#
# COMPACT_ATOMS: atom_id res chain seq x y z
N MET A 1 -11.55 -55.90 -40.96
CA MET A 1 -12.33 -55.14 -39.97
C MET A 1 -11.41 -54.35 -39.04
N THR A 2 -10.68 -53.35 -39.54
CA THR A 2 -9.68 -52.59 -38.74
C THR A 2 -9.82 -51.08 -38.84
N ALA A 3 -10.64 -50.55 -39.77
CA ALA A 3 -10.79 -49.12 -40.00
C ALA A 3 -11.62 -48.37 -38.91
N GLY A 4 -12.51 -49.06 -38.18
CA GLY A 4 -13.39 -48.44 -37.19
C GLY A 4 -12.74 -48.09 -35.85
N LEU A 5 -11.67 -48.79 -35.46
CA LEU A 5 -11.00 -48.59 -34.15
C LEU A 5 -10.05 -47.38 -34.14
N LEU A 6 -9.47 -47.02 -35.29
CA LEU A 6 -8.59 -45.85 -35.40
C LEU A 6 -9.36 -44.52 -35.30
N GLY A 7 -10.61 -44.48 -35.78
CA GLY A 7 -11.46 -43.28 -35.69
C GLY A 7 -11.84 -42.90 -34.26
N ILE A 8 -12.15 -43.88 -33.41
CA ILE A 8 -12.56 -43.64 -32.01
C ILE A 8 -11.38 -43.18 -31.15
N ALA A 9 -10.19 -43.76 -31.36
CA ALA A 9 -8.97 -43.36 -30.66
C ALA A 9 -8.58 -41.90 -30.99
N GLY A 10 -8.72 -41.48 -32.26
CA GLY A 10 -8.43 -40.10 -32.69
C GLY A 10 -9.36 -39.06 -32.06
N VAL A 11 -10.65 -39.36 -31.91
CA VAL A 11 -11.63 -38.46 -31.27
C VAL A 11 -11.36 -38.29 -29.77
N LEU A 12 -11.00 -39.37 -29.07
CA LEU A 12 -10.66 -39.32 -27.64
C LEU A 12 -9.35 -38.56 -27.37
N LEU A 13 -8.33 -38.76 -28.21
CA LEU A 13 -7.08 -37.99 -28.14
C LEU A 13 -7.32 -36.50 -28.43
N GLY A 14 -8.13 -36.18 -29.45
CA GLY A 14 -8.51 -34.80 -29.78
C GLY A 14 -9.24 -34.10 -28.63
N LEU A 15 -10.18 -34.78 -27.97
CA LEU A 15 -10.88 -34.26 -26.78
C LEU A 15 -9.92 -34.02 -25.60
N PHE A 16 -8.96 -34.93 -25.38
CA PHE A 16 -8.01 -34.80 -24.27
C PHE A 16 -7.01 -33.64 -24.50
N VAL A 17 -6.49 -33.51 -25.71
CA VAL A 17 -5.59 -32.41 -26.10
C VAL A 17 -6.35 -31.07 -26.08
N GLY A 18 -7.58 -31.02 -26.61
CA GLY A 18 -8.41 -29.82 -26.58
C GLY A 18 -8.75 -29.35 -25.16
N ARG A 19 -9.07 -30.28 -24.24
CA ARG A 19 -9.31 -29.93 -22.82
C ARG A 19 -8.06 -29.39 -22.13
N ARG A 20 -6.89 -29.93 -22.47
CA ARG A 20 -5.62 -29.45 -21.92
C ARG A 20 -5.30 -28.05 -22.43
N GLN A 21 -5.48 -27.80 -23.72
CA GLN A 21 -5.29 -26.48 -24.33
C GLN A 21 -6.20 -25.40 -23.73
N VAL A 22 -7.49 -25.71 -23.53
CA VAL A 22 -8.44 -24.78 -22.88
C VAL A 22 -8.06 -24.52 -21.42
N SER A 23 -7.60 -25.54 -20.69
CA SER A 23 -7.12 -25.36 -19.31
C SER A 23 -5.86 -24.50 -19.25
N ASP A 24 -4.91 -24.71 -20.16
CA ASP A 24 -3.67 -23.93 -20.20
C ASP A 24 -3.95 -22.47 -20.58
N GLN A 25 -4.86 -22.22 -21.54
CA GLN A 25 -5.29 -20.88 -21.90
C GLN A 25 -6.00 -20.17 -20.74
N ALA A 26 -6.94 -20.84 -20.06
CA ALA A 26 -7.64 -20.27 -18.91
C ALA A 26 -6.68 -19.94 -17.75
N GLN A 27 -5.63 -20.75 -17.55
CA GLN A 27 -4.60 -20.46 -16.55
C GLN A 27 -3.78 -19.21 -16.90
N VAL A 28 -3.42 -19.04 -18.17
CA VAL A 28 -2.69 -17.85 -18.64
C VAL A 28 -3.54 -16.59 -18.49
N GLU A 29 -4.79 -16.63 -18.94
CA GLU A 29 -5.72 -15.49 -18.84
C GLU A 29 -5.98 -15.10 -17.38
N HIS A 30 -6.22 -16.07 -16.50
CA HIS A 30 -6.41 -15.82 -15.07
C HIS A 30 -5.15 -15.24 -14.41
N GLY A 31 -3.97 -15.76 -14.77
CA GLY A 31 -2.69 -15.24 -14.27
C GLY A 31 -2.44 -13.79 -14.70
N GLN A 32 -2.76 -13.45 -15.95
CA GLN A 32 -2.68 -12.08 -16.45
C GLN A 32 -3.67 -11.15 -15.74
N TRP A 33 -4.91 -11.61 -15.54
CA TRP A 33 -5.93 -10.86 -14.81
C TRP A 33 -5.49 -10.55 -13.38
N LEU A 34 -4.98 -11.55 -12.64
CA LEU A 34 -4.52 -11.35 -11.26
C LEU A 34 -3.29 -10.43 -11.18
N ARG A 35 -2.36 -10.53 -12.14
CA ARG A 35 -1.24 -9.59 -12.25
C ARG A 35 -1.72 -8.15 -12.47
N GLY A 36 -2.74 -7.96 -13.31
CA GLY A 36 -3.36 -6.65 -13.53
C GLY A 36 -3.95 -6.06 -12.24
N GLN A 37 -4.69 -6.88 -11.49
CA GLN A 37 -5.26 -6.46 -10.19
C GLN A 37 -4.18 -6.09 -9.17
N ARG A 38 -3.11 -6.88 -9.08
CA ARG A 38 -1.95 -6.57 -8.23
C ARG A 38 -1.31 -5.24 -8.60
N LEU A 39 -1.03 -5.06 -9.89
CA LEU A 39 -0.42 -3.82 -10.37
C LEU A 39 -1.26 -2.61 -9.99
N GLN A 40 -2.57 -2.65 -10.24
CA GLN A 40 -3.45 -1.54 -9.91
C GLN A 40 -3.47 -1.26 -8.39
N ALA A 41 -3.64 -2.29 -7.57
CA ALA A 41 -3.69 -2.12 -6.12
C ALA A 41 -2.37 -1.55 -5.55
N TYR A 42 -1.22 -2.01 -6.06
CA TYR A 42 0.08 -1.50 -5.63
C TYR A 42 0.30 -0.04 -6.07
N LEU A 43 -0.16 0.33 -7.27
CA LEU A 43 -0.10 1.72 -7.74
C LEU A 43 -1.00 2.63 -6.92
N ASP A 44 -2.23 2.22 -6.64
CA ASP A 44 -3.18 2.97 -5.80
C ASP A 44 -2.60 3.21 -4.40
N PHE A 45 -1.96 2.18 -3.82
CA PHE A 45 -1.30 2.31 -2.52
C PHE A 45 -0.10 3.27 -2.56
N LEU A 46 0.76 3.18 -3.58
CA LEU A 46 1.89 4.12 -3.72
C LEU A 46 1.44 5.56 -3.95
N HIS A 47 0.33 5.75 -4.68
CA HIS A 47 -0.23 7.06 -4.96
C HIS A 47 -0.82 7.69 -3.70
N SER A 48 -1.69 6.97 -2.99
CA SER A 48 -2.31 7.43 -1.74
C SER A 48 -1.29 7.64 -0.62
N TRP A 49 -0.27 6.77 -0.50
CA TRP A 49 0.88 7.01 0.38
C TRP A 49 1.58 8.33 0.06
N GLY A 50 1.77 8.64 -1.23
CA GLY A 50 2.42 9.86 -1.67
C GLY A 50 1.61 11.11 -1.32
N ALA A 51 0.29 11.03 -1.52
CA ALA A 51 -0.63 12.09 -1.10
C ALA A 51 -0.62 12.31 0.42
N ALA A 52 -0.62 11.23 1.20
CA ALA A 52 -0.55 11.31 2.66
C ALA A 52 0.78 11.92 3.15
N MET A 53 1.92 11.49 2.60
CA MET A 53 3.23 12.08 2.92
C MET A 53 3.28 13.55 2.55
N SER A 54 2.84 13.92 1.35
CA SER A 54 2.84 15.32 0.90
C SER A 54 1.99 16.18 1.83
N ALA A 55 0.78 15.75 2.17
CA ALA A 55 -0.09 16.49 3.08
C ALA A 55 0.54 16.68 4.48
N MET A 56 1.27 15.68 4.97
CA MET A 56 1.99 15.77 6.24
C MET A 56 3.24 16.65 6.17
N GLU A 57 3.97 16.63 5.06
CA GLU A 57 5.12 17.50 4.78
C GLU A 57 4.70 18.97 4.68
N ASP A 58 3.62 19.26 3.93
CA ASP A 58 3.04 20.60 3.82
C ASP A 58 2.65 21.14 5.19
N LEU A 59 1.99 20.31 6.02
CA LEU A 59 1.66 20.68 7.40
C LEU A 59 2.92 20.94 8.24
N GLN A 60 4.00 20.18 8.05
CA GLN A 60 5.24 20.39 8.78
C GLN A 60 5.93 21.70 8.39
N GLU A 61 5.94 22.04 7.11
CA GLU A 61 6.52 23.28 6.58
C GLU A 61 5.70 24.51 7.02
N GLU A 62 4.38 24.49 6.80
CA GLU A 62 3.47 25.56 7.23
C GLU A 62 3.59 25.85 8.73
N ARG A 63 3.69 24.80 9.55
CA ARG A 63 3.80 24.93 11.01
C ARG A 63 5.18 25.38 11.48
N GLY A 64 6.24 25.04 10.75
CA GLY A 64 7.55 25.62 10.98
C GLY A 64 7.50 27.14 10.84
N ALA A 65 6.92 27.61 9.72
CA ALA A 65 6.80 29.04 9.42
C ALA A 65 5.87 29.79 10.38
N GLU A 66 4.70 29.24 10.73
CA GLU A 66 3.77 29.88 11.66
C GLU A 66 4.33 29.98 13.09
N LEU A 67 5.07 28.97 13.56
CA LEU A 67 5.67 29.01 14.89
C LEU A 67 6.75 30.09 14.97
N ASP A 68 7.58 30.23 13.92
CA ASP A 68 8.59 31.28 13.84
C ASP A 68 7.93 32.68 13.96
N LEU A 69 6.78 32.89 13.30
CA LEU A 69 6.01 34.13 13.37
C LEU A 69 5.27 34.35 14.69
N ALA A 70 4.82 33.28 15.36
CA ALA A 70 4.12 33.35 16.63
C ALA A 70 5.07 33.60 17.82
N VAL A 71 6.31 33.09 17.77
CA VAL A 71 7.36 33.42 18.75
C VAL A 71 7.68 34.92 18.72
N GLU A 72 7.55 35.56 17.54
CA GLU A 72 7.69 37.01 17.41
C GLU A 72 6.48 37.81 17.95
N ASN A 73 5.28 37.20 18.01
CA ASN A 73 4.01 37.85 18.36
C ASN A 73 3.31 37.15 19.54
N VAL A 74 3.87 37.31 20.74
CA VAL A 74 3.35 36.72 21.99
C VAL A 74 1.96 37.30 22.31
N GLY A 75 0.88 36.52 22.15
CA GLY A 75 -0.44 36.93 22.66
C GLY A 75 -1.70 36.18 22.21
N GLU A 76 -1.68 35.33 21.18
CA GLU A 76 -2.92 34.71 20.69
C GLU A 76 -3.34 33.44 21.46
N VAL A 77 -4.22 33.62 22.44
CA VAL A 77 -4.97 32.54 23.09
C VAL A 77 -5.99 31.97 22.10
N GLY A 78 -5.92 30.66 21.82
CA GLY A 78 -6.86 29.93 20.95
C GLY A 78 -6.31 29.49 19.59
N LEU A 79 -5.05 29.81 19.28
CA LEU A 79 -4.38 29.35 18.07
C LEU A 79 -4.23 27.82 18.07
N ALA A 80 -3.76 27.23 19.16
CA ALA A 80 -3.52 25.79 19.29
C ALA A 80 -4.75 24.91 18.98
N GLU A 81 -5.94 25.32 19.43
CA GLU A 81 -7.18 24.55 19.22
C GLU A 81 -7.62 24.55 17.75
N ARG A 82 -7.56 25.71 17.07
CA ARG A 82 -7.79 25.79 15.61
C ARG A 82 -6.72 25.03 14.84
N MET A 83 -5.47 25.06 15.30
CA MET A 83 -4.37 24.35 14.66
C MET A 83 -4.57 22.84 14.72
N GLN A 84 -5.04 22.31 15.85
CA GLN A 84 -5.36 20.90 16.00
C GLN A 84 -6.47 20.47 15.03
N GLU A 85 -7.53 21.26 14.89
CA GLU A 85 -8.62 20.96 13.95
C GLU A 85 -8.12 20.88 12.50
N VAL A 86 -7.26 21.81 12.09
CA VAL A 86 -6.66 21.82 10.74
C VAL A 86 -5.76 20.60 10.52
N VAL A 87 -4.91 20.23 11.49
CA VAL A 87 -4.02 19.06 11.38
C VAL A 87 -4.84 17.78 11.27
N VAL A 88 -5.86 17.63 12.12
CA VAL A 88 -6.78 16.48 12.09
C VAL A 88 -7.45 16.38 10.71
N ALA A 89 -8.00 17.49 10.19
CA ALA A 89 -8.70 17.48 8.92
C ALA A 89 -7.78 17.17 7.73
N ARG A 90 -6.61 17.81 7.65
CA ARG A 90 -5.69 17.69 6.50
C ARG A 90 -4.85 16.41 6.51
N ALA A 91 -4.50 15.86 7.68
CA ALA A 91 -3.73 14.63 7.76
C ALA A 91 -4.61 13.37 7.65
N ASN A 92 -5.81 13.37 8.23
CA ASN A 92 -6.60 12.14 8.35
C ASN A 92 -7.26 11.70 7.05
N GLY A 93 -7.68 12.63 6.18
CA GLY A 93 -8.27 12.28 4.89
C GLY A 93 -7.31 11.44 4.03
N PRO A 94 -6.14 11.99 3.66
CA PRO A 94 -5.13 11.25 2.91
C PRO A 94 -4.64 9.97 3.60
N LEU A 95 -4.54 9.97 4.93
CA LEU A 95 -4.15 8.77 5.69
C LEU A 95 -5.21 7.67 5.59
N ALA A 96 -6.50 8.01 5.66
CA ALA A 96 -7.59 7.06 5.49
C ALA A 96 -7.58 6.48 4.06
N GLU A 97 -7.36 7.32 3.04
CA GLU A 97 -7.22 6.85 1.66
C GLU A 97 -6.04 5.88 1.48
N ALA A 98 -4.91 6.17 2.14
CA ALA A 98 -3.75 5.27 2.15
C ALA A 98 -4.04 3.95 2.87
N ALA A 99 -4.81 3.98 3.96
CA ALA A 99 -5.25 2.77 4.66
C ALA A 99 -6.17 1.91 3.78
N ASP A 100 -7.18 2.50 3.14
CA ASP A 100 -8.08 1.79 2.22
C ASP A 100 -7.31 1.16 1.05
N ALA A 101 -6.31 1.86 0.51
CA ALA A 101 -5.46 1.34 -0.54
C ALA A 101 -4.52 0.22 -0.05
N ALA A 102 -4.02 0.32 1.19
CA ALA A 102 -3.23 -0.73 1.83
C ALA A 102 -4.03 -2.02 2.04
N GLU A 103 -5.31 -1.92 2.42
CA GLU A 103 -6.20 -3.07 2.53
C GLU A 103 -6.33 -3.78 1.18
N ARG A 104 -6.58 -3.03 0.09
CA ARG A 104 -6.66 -3.59 -1.26
C ARG A 104 -5.35 -4.24 -1.71
N ALA A 105 -4.21 -3.59 -1.44
CA ALA A 105 -2.90 -4.15 -1.75
C ALA A 105 -2.65 -5.47 -1.00
N THR A 106 -3.02 -5.52 0.29
CA THR A 106 -2.90 -6.72 1.13
C THR A 106 -3.72 -7.90 0.59
N LEU A 107 -4.94 -7.66 0.08
CA LEU A 107 -5.80 -8.71 -0.47
C LEU A 107 -5.20 -9.46 -1.67
N VAL A 108 -4.36 -8.79 -2.45
CA VAL A 108 -3.76 -9.36 -3.68
C VAL A 108 -2.28 -9.72 -3.52
N ALA A 109 -1.67 -9.32 -2.40
CA ALA A 109 -0.27 -9.54 -2.06
C ALA A 109 0.08 -11.01 -1.82
N THR A 110 1.36 -11.34 -1.98
CA THR A 110 1.94 -12.56 -1.41
C THR A 110 2.35 -12.32 0.04
N PRO A 111 2.50 -13.38 0.88
CA PRO A 111 2.80 -13.21 2.30
C PRO A 111 4.00 -12.29 2.61
N PRO A 112 5.14 -12.37 1.88
CA PRO A 112 6.25 -11.44 2.12
C PRO A 112 5.91 -9.97 1.83
N LEU A 113 4.96 -9.71 0.93
CA LEU A 113 4.53 -8.36 0.57
C LEU A 113 3.41 -7.86 1.50
N GLU A 114 2.57 -8.74 2.05
CA GLU A 114 1.58 -8.40 3.09
C GLU A 114 2.29 -7.66 4.27
N GLU A 115 3.41 -8.20 4.76
CA GLU A 115 4.20 -7.59 5.83
C GLU A 115 4.76 -6.20 5.47
N GLN A 116 5.12 -5.99 4.19
CA GLN A 116 5.66 -4.70 3.74
C GLN A 116 4.57 -3.64 3.56
N VAL A 117 3.36 -4.03 3.18
CA VAL A 117 2.22 -3.10 3.15
C VAL A 117 1.93 -2.60 4.56
N GLU A 118 1.92 -3.50 5.54
CA GLU A 118 1.71 -3.17 6.95
C GLU A 118 2.80 -2.24 7.51
N ASP A 119 4.08 -2.54 7.27
CA ASP A 119 5.20 -1.70 7.74
C ASP A 119 5.12 -0.27 7.17
N VAL A 120 4.80 -0.12 5.88
CA VAL A 120 4.64 1.19 5.24
C VAL A 120 3.47 1.98 5.86
N LEU A 121 2.31 1.35 6.06
CA LEU A 121 1.15 2.00 6.67
C LEU A 121 1.42 2.37 8.13
N GLN A 122 2.05 1.48 8.90
CA GLN A 122 2.39 1.73 10.29
C GLN A 122 3.30 2.97 10.43
N ARG A 123 4.30 3.13 9.56
CA ARG A 123 5.19 4.30 9.58
C ARG A 123 4.45 5.59 9.23
N LEU A 124 3.49 5.57 8.30
CA LEU A 124 2.61 6.71 8.05
C LEU A 124 1.79 7.10 9.29
N MET A 125 1.22 6.10 9.98
CA MET A 125 0.43 6.34 11.19
C MET A 125 1.27 6.93 12.32
N VAL A 126 2.52 6.49 12.48
CA VAL A 126 3.47 7.06 13.45
C VAL A 126 3.75 8.54 13.13
N LEU A 127 3.95 8.88 11.86
CA LEU A 127 4.17 10.26 11.43
C LEU A 127 2.95 11.15 11.71
N SER A 128 1.75 10.68 11.35
CA SER A 128 0.51 11.38 11.65
C SER A 128 0.31 11.58 13.14
N SER A 129 0.57 10.56 13.96
CA SER A 129 0.53 10.66 15.43
C SER A 129 1.52 11.70 15.96
N GLY A 130 2.72 11.79 15.37
CA GLY A 130 3.70 12.83 15.68
C GLY A 130 3.18 14.25 15.41
N LEU A 131 2.48 14.46 14.30
CA LEU A 131 1.84 15.75 13.97
C LEU A 131 0.68 16.08 14.92
N HIS A 132 -0.16 15.10 15.25
CA HIS A 132 -1.27 15.29 16.18
C HIS A 132 -0.79 15.62 17.60
N SER A 133 0.25 14.92 18.07
CA SER A 133 0.89 15.21 19.35
C SER A 133 1.41 16.65 19.37
N ARG A 134 2.12 17.06 18.31
CA ARG A 134 2.62 18.43 18.15
C ARG A 134 1.52 19.48 18.18
N ALA A 135 0.42 19.26 17.47
CA ALA A 135 -0.68 20.22 17.43
C ALA A 135 -1.32 20.48 18.81
N ARG A 136 -1.13 19.56 19.77
CA ARG A 136 -1.64 19.69 21.15
C ARG A 136 -0.67 20.36 22.13
N TYR A 137 0.63 20.37 21.84
CA TYR A 137 1.64 20.88 22.76
C TYR A 137 2.17 22.24 22.28
N GLU A 138 1.92 23.29 23.07
CA GLU A 138 2.53 24.63 22.93
C GLU A 138 4.03 24.64 23.30
N SER A 139 4.78 23.55 23.04
CA SER A 139 6.21 23.57 23.32
C SER A 139 6.90 24.46 22.30
N ALA A 140 7.51 25.55 22.77
CA ALA A 140 8.23 26.55 21.99
C ALA A 140 9.44 26.01 21.18
N ASN A 141 9.70 24.70 21.18
CA ASN A 141 10.80 24.11 20.43
C ASN A 141 10.39 22.76 19.82
N PRO A 142 9.92 22.74 18.56
CA PRO A 142 9.50 21.51 17.91
C PRO A 142 10.75 20.68 17.58
N GLU A 143 10.93 19.52 18.24
CA GLU A 143 11.91 18.49 17.83
C GLU A 143 11.57 17.89 16.45
N TRP A 144 11.56 18.69 15.38
CA TRP A 144 11.33 18.23 14.00
C TRP A 144 12.33 17.13 13.59
N ALA A 145 13.46 17.01 14.29
CA ALA A 145 14.41 15.92 14.13
C ALA A 145 13.77 14.51 14.25
N ALA A 146 12.84 14.30 15.18
CA ALA A 146 12.17 13.01 15.34
C ALA A 146 11.21 12.72 14.18
N TRP A 147 10.45 13.74 13.75
CA TRP A 147 9.55 13.64 12.61
C TRP A 147 10.33 13.40 11.30
N ASN A 148 11.42 14.15 11.08
CA ASN A 148 12.30 14.00 9.92
C ASN A 148 12.90 12.60 9.82
N ARG A 149 13.31 12.03 10.97
CA ARG A 149 13.77 10.63 11.04
C ARG A 149 12.67 9.67 10.65
N GLY A 150 11.47 9.83 11.21
CA GLY A 150 10.30 9.03 10.85
C GLY A 150 9.95 9.14 9.36
N ALA A 151 10.12 10.32 8.76
CA ALA A 151 9.82 10.56 7.34
C ALA A 151 10.83 9.86 6.43
N LEU A 152 12.11 9.86 6.81
CA LEU A 152 13.14 9.06 6.12
C LEU A 152 12.82 7.56 6.23
N GLU A 153 12.52 7.08 7.43
CA GLU A 153 12.12 5.71 7.71
C GLU A 153 10.89 5.27 6.88
N ALA A 154 9.87 6.12 6.74
CA ALA A 154 8.70 5.85 5.90
C ALA A 154 9.06 5.75 4.41
N ARG A 155 9.95 6.63 3.91
CA ARG A 155 10.45 6.59 2.52
C ARG A 155 11.29 5.35 2.24
N GLU A 156 12.09 4.92 3.22
CA GLU A 156 12.85 3.67 3.15
C GLU A 156 11.91 2.46 3.04
N ALA A 157 10.91 2.37 3.92
CA ALA A 157 9.90 1.31 3.85
C ALA A 157 9.16 1.28 2.51
N ARG A 158 8.77 2.44 1.97
CA ARG A 158 8.20 2.53 0.62
C ARG A 158 9.14 1.95 -0.44
N THR A 159 10.44 2.21 -0.33
CA THR A 159 11.43 1.72 -1.28
C THR A 159 11.56 0.19 -1.22
N VAL A 160 11.51 -0.39 0.00
CA VAL A 160 11.49 -1.83 0.21
C VAL A 160 10.22 -2.44 -0.36
N PHE A 161 9.04 -1.88 -0.05
CA PHE A 161 7.76 -2.28 -0.61
C PHE A 161 7.79 -2.26 -2.14
N PHE A 162 8.23 -1.17 -2.78
CA PHE A 162 8.28 -1.05 -4.24
C PHE A 162 9.14 -2.15 -4.88
N ARG A 163 10.31 -2.44 -4.30
CA ARG A 163 11.20 -3.51 -4.77
C ARG A 163 10.51 -4.88 -4.68
N GLN A 164 9.84 -5.15 -3.57
CA GLN A 164 9.14 -6.41 -3.34
C GLN A 164 7.89 -6.53 -4.23
N ALA A 165 7.16 -5.45 -4.45
CA ALA A 165 6.00 -5.40 -5.35
C ALA A 165 6.42 -5.71 -6.80
N LYS A 166 7.57 -5.18 -7.24
CA LYS A 166 8.13 -5.53 -8.55
C LYS A 166 8.44 -7.02 -8.67
N ALA A 167 9.12 -7.59 -7.66
CA ALA A 167 9.40 -9.02 -7.63
C ALA A 167 8.12 -9.87 -7.63
N ASP A 168 7.10 -9.45 -6.88
CA ASP A 168 5.80 -10.11 -6.82
C ASP A 168 5.09 -10.12 -8.18
N LEU A 169 5.12 -9.01 -8.93
CA LEU A 169 4.53 -8.90 -10.26
C LEU A 169 5.24 -9.78 -11.31
N GLU A 170 6.54 -10.01 -11.14
CA GLU A 170 7.32 -10.90 -12.02
C GLU A 170 6.95 -12.38 -11.81
N THR A 171 6.47 -12.76 -10.62
CA THR A 171 5.99 -14.12 -10.38
C THR A 171 4.70 -14.40 -11.16
N VAL A 172 4.63 -15.56 -11.84
CA VAL A 172 3.40 -16.00 -12.51
C VAL A 172 2.44 -16.52 -11.44
N PRO A 173 1.24 -15.94 -11.28
CA PRO A 173 0.29 -16.43 -10.31
C PRO A 173 -0.17 -17.84 -10.71
N LYS A 174 0.01 -18.82 -9.83
CA LYS A 174 -0.45 -20.20 -10.06
C LYS A 174 -1.82 -20.39 -9.40
N PRO A 175 -2.87 -20.74 -10.14
CA PRO A 175 -4.12 -21.14 -9.52
C PRO A 175 -3.92 -22.45 -8.74
N GLY A 176 -4.32 -22.49 -7.47
CA GLY A 176 -4.54 -23.75 -6.74
C GLY A 176 -3.56 -24.14 -5.64
N THR A 177 -2.56 -23.33 -5.25
CA THR A 177 -1.88 -23.59 -3.97
C THR A 177 -2.75 -23.09 -2.83
N SER A 178 -3.73 -23.89 -2.44
CA SER A 178 -4.53 -23.63 -1.23
C SER A 178 -3.57 -23.35 -0.07
N ARG A 179 -3.74 -22.21 0.58
CA ARG A 179 -3.05 -21.80 1.81
C ARG A 179 -3.40 -22.83 2.89
N ARG A 180 -2.72 -23.99 2.92
CA ARG A 180 -2.77 -24.95 4.03
C ARG A 180 -2.04 -24.29 5.19
N ARG A 181 -2.76 -23.44 5.91
CA ARG A 181 -2.36 -22.87 7.20
C ARG A 181 -2.15 -24.07 8.13
N ARG A 182 -0.90 -24.51 8.29
CA ARG A 182 -0.52 -25.41 9.39
C ARG A 182 -0.60 -24.56 10.65
N SER A 183 -1.73 -24.64 11.34
CA SER A 183 -1.83 -24.24 12.74
C SER A 183 -0.81 -25.08 13.53
N ARG A 184 0.14 -24.40 14.17
CA ARG A 184 0.88 -24.92 15.32
C ARG A 184 0.53 -24.03 16.50
#